data_AF-T0LKH2-F1
#
_entry.id   AF-T0LKH2-F1
#
_cell.length_a   1.000
_cell.length_b   1.000
_cell.length_c   1.000
_cell.angle_alpha   90.00
_cell.angle_beta   90.00
_cell.angle_gamma   90.00
#
_symmetry.space_group_name_H-M   'P 1'
#
loop_
_entity.id
_entity.type
_entity.pdbx_description
1 polymer ?
#
loop_
_entity_poly.entity_id
_entity_poly.type
_entity_poly.pdbx_seq_one_letter_code
_entity_poly.pdbx_strand_id
1 'polypeptide(L)'
;MVDSRDGFTWTPSRGLRRGLPTIGVVEPPVYTSPLSDDDLAYDVIVIGAGYAGLVAARDLATQGKKTLLIEARDRLGGRTWHATIDGFNYEMGGTWIHWHMPHIYREVSLYGLQDDWLVTQQSGSKEDYFTLTTPNAQRNMTHDEEASRYVWTCVADVL
;
A
#
# COMPACT_ATOMS: atom_id res chain seq x y z
N MET A 1 -11.91 15.68 1.05
CA MET A 1 -11.76 14.24 1.33
C MET A 1 -13.07 13.76 1.91
N VAL A 2 -13.54 12.57 1.53
CA VAL A 2 -14.82 12.02 1.98
C VAL A 2 -14.57 11.06 3.14
N ASP A 3 -15.52 11.00 4.07
CA ASP A 3 -15.46 10.10 5.21
C ASP A 3 -15.83 8.68 4.78
N SER A 4 -14.94 7.73 5.05
CA SER A 4 -15.29 6.30 5.00
C SER A 4 -16.19 5.95 6.17
N ARG A 5 -17.02 4.90 6.02
CA ARG A 5 -17.76 4.27 7.14
C ARG A 5 -16.84 3.57 8.15
N ASP A 6 -15.57 3.38 7.83
CA ASP A 6 -14.57 2.76 8.68
C ASP A 6 -13.89 3.76 9.64
N GLY A 7 -13.31 3.22 10.71
CA GLY A 7 -12.54 3.99 11.68
C GLY A 7 -13.37 4.73 12.74
N PHE A 8 -12.67 5.21 13.76
CA PHE A 8 -13.27 5.92 14.88
C PHE A 8 -12.36 7.08 15.32
N THR A 9 -12.96 8.20 15.69
CA THR A 9 -12.32 9.28 16.43
C THR A 9 -12.94 9.43 17.80
N TRP A 10 -12.13 9.85 18.79
CA TRP A 10 -12.64 10.29 20.08
C TRP A 10 -11.97 11.59 20.48
N THR A 11 -12.76 12.56 20.96
CA THR A 11 -12.25 13.75 21.64
C THR A 11 -13.07 14.05 22.88
N PRO A 12 -12.51 14.72 23.91
CA PRO A 12 -13.27 15.09 25.11
C PRO A 12 -14.53 15.91 24.80
N SER A 13 -14.50 16.74 23.76
CA SER A 13 -15.61 17.63 23.38
C SER A 13 -16.65 16.97 22.47
N ARG A 14 -16.30 15.93 21.70
CA ARG A 14 -17.18 15.33 20.69
C ARG A 14 -17.57 13.88 20.97
N GLY A 15 -16.96 13.23 21.98
CA GLY A 15 -17.16 11.82 22.27
C GLY A 15 -16.65 10.90 21.17
N LEU A 16 -17.06 9.63 21.21
CA LEU A 16 -16.72 8.63 20.18
C LEU A 16 -17.56 8.87 18.92
N ARG A 17 -16.90 9.00 17.77
CA ARG A 17 -17.53 9.12 16.46
C ARG A 17 -16.99 8.06 15.53
N ARG A 18 -17.87 7.53 14.68
CA ARG A 18 -17.53 6.57 13.63
C ARG A 18 -17.34 7.30 12.31
N GLY A 19 -16.41 6.80 11.51
CA GLY A 19 -16.10 7.32 10.18
C GLY A 19 -14.91 8.26 10.21
N LEU A 20 -14.03 8.12 9.23
CA LEU A 20 -12.80 8.89 9.12
C LEU A 20 -12.55 9.34 7.68
N PRO A 21 -12.06 10.58 7.47
CA PRO A 21 -11.69 11.09 6.16
C PRO A 21 -10.49 10.32 5.61
N THR A 22 -10.61 9.77 4.40
CA THR A 22 -9.49 9.08 3.73
C THR A 22 -9.52 9.28 2.23
N ILE A 23 -8.34 9.33 1.60
CA ILE A 23 -8.20 9.34 0.14
C ILE A 23 -8.71 8.04 -0.50
N GLY A 24 -8.85 6.98 0.31
CA GLY A 24 -9.26 5.67 -0.19
C GLY A 24 -10.73 5.60 -0.64
N VAL A 25 -11.59 6.53 -0.22
CA VAL A 25 -13.02 6.51 -0.59
C VAL A 25 -13.19 6.71 -2.10
N VAL A 26 -14.05 5.90 -2.71
CA VAL A 26 -14.31 5.92 -4.16
C VAL A 26 -15.68 6.53 -4.44
N GLU A 27 -15.70 7.65 -5.19
CA GLU A 27 -16.94 8.34 -5.58
C GLU A 27 -16.93 8.78 -7.06
N PRO A 28 -17.93 8.36 -7.88
CA PRO A 28 -19.03 7.46 -7.53
C PRO A 28 -18.59 6.04 -7.17
N PRO A 29 -19.36 5.29 -6.36
CA PRO A 29 -18.98 3.94 -5.90
C PRO A 29 -18.98 2.88 -7.01
N VAL A 30 -19.51 3.20 -8.19
CA VAL A 30 -19.57 2.32 -9.36
C VAL A 30 -19.10 3.07 -10.59
N TYR A 31 -18.05 2.54 -11.22
CA TYR A 31 -17.56 3.00 -12.53
C TYR A 31 -17.70 1.88 -13.54
N THR A 32 -18.94 1.59 -13.91
CA THR A 32 -19.24 0.76 -15.07
C THR A 32 -19.85 1.67 -16.12
N SER A 33 -19.33 1.66 -17.35
CA SER A 33 -20.12 2.13 -18.49
C SER A 33 -21.46 1.38 -18.49
N PRO A 34 -22.57 1.96 -18.99
CA PRO A 34 -23.80 1.21 -19.17
C PRO A 34 -23.46 -0.01 -20.02
N LEU A 35 -23.49 -1.20 -19.43
CA LEU A 35 -23.18 -2.43 -20.13
C LEU A 35 -24.42 -2.79 -20.95
N SER A 36 -24.24 -2.98 -22.25
CA SER A 36 -25.19 -3.76 -23.03
C SER A 36 -25.17 -5.21 -22.52
N ASP A 37 -26.23 -6.00 -22.76
CA ASP A 37 -26.23 -7.41 -22.32
C ASP A 37 -25.05 -8.21 -22.95
N ASP A 38 -24.61 -7.82 -24.14
CA ASP A 38 -23.40 -8.36 -24.80
C ASP A 38 -22.08 -7.93 -24.13
N ASP A 39 -22.10 -6.87 -23.32
CA ASP A 39 -20.97 -6.35 -22.55
C ASP A 39 -20.88 -6.88 -21.11
N LEU A 40 -21.79 -7.77 -20.68
CA LEU A 40 -21.76 -8.32 -19.32
C LEU A 40 -20.65 -9.36 -19.09
N ALA A 41 -19.99 -9.81 -20.15
CA ALA A 41 -18.86 -10.73 -20.05
C ALA A 41 -17.60 -10.00 -19.58
N TYR A 42 -17.03 -10.47 -18.47
CA TYR A 42 -15.70 -10.09 -17.97
C TYR A 42 -14.75 -11.26 -18.14
N ASP A 43 -13.49 -10.97 -18.48
CA ASP A 43 -12.44 -12.00 -18.53
C ASP A 43 -12.09 -12.46 -17.11
N VAL A 44 -12.03 -11.52 -16.17
CA VAL A 44 -11.66 -11.77 -14.78
C VAL A 44 -12.46 -10.88 -13.84
N ILE A 45 -12.88 -11.46 -12.71
CA ILE A 45 -13.47 -10.73 -11.58
C ILE A 45 -12.52 -10.84 -10.39
N VAL A 46 -12.09 -9.70 -9.85
CA VAL A 46 -11.27 -9.58 -8.65
C VAL A 46 -12.16 -9.14 -7.49
N ILE A 47 -12.15 -9.91 -6.40
CA ILE A 47 -12.94 -9.61 -5.20
C ILE A 47 -12.00 -9.10 -4.10
N GLY A 48 -12.21 -7.85 -3.70
CA GLY A 48 -11.48 -7.14 -2.67
C GLY A 48 -10.44 -6.17 -3.24
N ALA A 49 -10.54 -4.88 -2.87
CA ALA A 49 -9.66 -3.80 -3.31
C ALA A 49 -8.60 -3.43 -2.25
N GLY A 50 -8.04 -4.43 -1.57
CA GLY A 50 -6.76 -4.28 -0.87
C GLY A 50 -5.58 -4.38 -1.86
N TYR A 51 -4.34 -4.17 -1.39
CA TYR A 51 -3.16 -4.18 -2.28
C TYR A 51 -3.06 -5.40 -3.20
N ALA A 52 -3.35 -6.61 -2.71
CA ALA A 52 -3.33 -7.81 -3.53
C ALA A 52 -4.32 -7.73 -4.71
N GLY A 53 -5.56 -7.31 -4.46
CA GLY A 53 -6.57 -7.17 -5.50
C GLY A 53 -6.34 -5.98 -6.42
N LEU A 54 -5.82 -4.87 -5.89
CA LEU A 54 -5.44 -3.70 -6.70
C LEU A 54 -4.32 -4.03 -7.68
N VAL A 55 -3.26 -4.71 -7.23
CA VAL A 55 -2.16 -5.14 -8.10
C VAL A 55 -2.65 -6.16 -9.12
N ALA A 56 -3.43 -7.16 -8.71
CA ALA A 56 -4.00 -8.15 -9.64
C ALA A 56 -4.90 -7.49 -10.71
N ALA A 57 -5.82 -6.61 -10.30
CA ALA A 57 -6.72 -5.92 -11.22
C ALA A 57 -5.96 -5.02 -12.18
N ARG A 58 -4.94 -4.28 -11.70
CA ARG A 58 -4.06 -3.47 -12.54
C ARG A 58 -3.34 -4.34 -13.56
N ASP A 59 -2.65 -5.39 -13.12
CA ASP A 59 -1.82 -6.21 -13.99
C ASP A 59 -2.66 -6.88 -15.10
N LEU A 60 -3.83 -7.43 -14.74
CA LEU A 60 -4.78 -8.00 -15.70
C LEU A 60 -5.30 -6.95 -16.69
N ALA A 61 -5.69 -5.78 -16.21
CA ALA A 61 -6.16 -4.69 -17.06
C ALA A 61 -5.06 -4.19 -18.02
N THR A 62 -3.82 -4.05 -17.56
CA THR A 62 -2.68 -3.63 -18.40
C THR A 62 -2.32 -4.67 -19.47
N GLN A 63 -2.65 -5.95 -19.24
CA GLN A 63 -2.55 -7.03 -20.23
C GLN A 63 -3.76 -7.10 -21.18
N GLY A 64 -4.66 -6.12 -21.12
CA GLY A 64 -5.83 -6.04 -22.00
C GLY A 64 -7.01 -6.91 -21.58
N LYS A 65 -7.03 -7.46 -20.35
CA LYS A 65 -8.17 -8.23 -19.84
C LYS A 65 -9.27 -7.30 -19.33
N LYS A 66 -10.50 -7.55 -19.77
CA LYS A 66 -11.70 -6.88 -19.25
C LYS A 66 -11.95 -7.33 -17.82
N THR A 67 -11.50 -6.52 -16.86
CA THR A 67 -11.41 -6.89 -15.44
C THR A 67 -12.42 -6.11 -14.62
N LEU A 68 -13.24 -6.83 -13.84
CA LEU A 68 -14.14 -6.23 -12.84
C LEU A 68 -13.51 -6.33 -11.45
N LEU A 69 -13.36 -5.20 -10.76
CA LEU A 69 -12.95 -5.16 -9.35
C LEU A 69 -14.16 -4.85 -8.47
N ILE A 70 -14.42 -5.69 -7.48
CA ILE A 70 -15.54 -5.53 -6.53
C ILE A 70 -14.98 -5.38 -5.11
N GLU A 71 -15.41 -4.36 -4.38
CA GLU A 71 -15.03 -4.13 -2.97
C GLU A 71 -16.29 -3.99 -2.10
N ALA A 72 -16.23 -4.55 -0.89
CA ALA A 72 -17.35 -4.50 0.05
C ALA A 72 -17.45 -3.15 0.79
N ARG A 73 -16.31 -2.48 0.98
CA ARG A 73 -16.20 -1.17 1.62
C ARG A 73 -16.47 -0.04 0.63
N ASP A 74 -16.61 1.17 1.19
CA ASP A 74 -16.67 2.41 0.41
C ASP A 74 -15.28 2.93 -0.01
N ARG A 75 -14.22 2.21 0.37
CA ARG A 75 -12.83 2.63 0.17
C ARG A 75 -11.92 1.50 -0.29
N LEU A 76 -10.84 1.88 -0.94
CA LEU A 76 -9.72 1.04 -1.32
C LEU A 76 -8.76 0.81 -0.12
N GLY A 77 -7.75 -0.02 -0.36
CA GLY A 77 -6.63 -0.29 0.56
C GLY A 77 -6.88 -1.47 1.51
N GLY A 78 -8.14 -1.81 1.77
CA GLY A 78 -8.51 -2.95 2.61
C GLY A 78 -7.98 -2.79 4.04
N ARG A 79 -7.00 -3.64 4.42
CA ARG A 79 -6.37 -3.61 5.75
C ARG A 79 -5.28 -2.55 5.92
N THR A 80 -4.89 -1.86 4.85
CA THR A 80 -3.91 -0.77 4.90
C THR A 80 -4.54 0.48 4.33
N TRP A 81 -4.72 1.49 5.17
CA TRP A 81 -5.24 2.80 4.82
C TRP A 81 -4.90 3.78 5.95
N HIS A 82 -4.87 5.06 5.63
CA HIS A 82 -4.73 6.12 6.62
C HIS A 82 -5.95 7.06 6.60
N ALA A 83 -6.16 7.75 7.72
CA ALA A 83 -7.10 8.84 7.84
C ALA A 83 -6.37 10.17 7.96
N THR A 84 -6.80 11.21 7.24
CA THR A 84 -6.19 12.54 7.32
C THR A 84 -7.03 13.46 8.20
N ILE A 85 -6.57 13.72 9.43
CA ILE A 85 -7.28 14.54 10.42
C ILE A 85 -6.38 15.71 10.80
N ASP A 86 -6.87 16.93 10.66
CA ASP A 86 -6.13 18.18 10.97
C ASP A 86 -4.74 18.25 10.31
N GLY A 87 -4.63 17.72 9.08
CA GLY A 87 -3.39 17.69 8.30
C GLY A 87 -2.42 16.56 8.67
N PHE A 88 -2.77 15.70 9.62
CA PHE A 88 -1.97 14.55 10.02
C PHE A 88 -2.55 13.24 9.49
N ASN A 89 -1.68 12.36 8.99
CA ASN A 89 -2.07 11.03 8.52
C ASN A 89 -1.96 10.00 9.66
N TYR A 90 -3.11 9.52 10.12
CA TYR A 90 -3.23 8.46 11.09
C TYR A 90 -3.34 7.11 10.38
N GLU A 91 -2.36 6.25 10.57
CA GLU A 91 -2.35 4.92 10.00
C GLU A 91 -3.33 4.00 10.73
N MET A 92 -4.26 3.41 9.99
CA MET A 92 -5.35 2.59 10.53
C MET A 92 -5.10 1.09 10.38
N GLY A 93 -3.90 0.71 9.93
CA GLY A 93 -3.57 -0.66 9.56
C GLY A 93 -2.09 -0.86 9.28
N GLY A 94 -1.73 -1.57 8.21
CA GLY A 94 -0.33 -1.82 7.86
C GLY A 94 0.40 -0.52 7.50
N THR A 95 1.50 -0.22 8.18
CA THR A 95 2.20 1.07 8.06
C THR A 95 3.63 0.93 7.52
N TRP A 96 4.42 0.08 8.18
CA TRP A 96 5.85 0.01 7.89
C TRP A 96 6.13 -0.92 6.73
N ILE A 97 7.00 -0.44 5.85
CA ILE A 97 7.60 -1.26 4.81
C ILE A 97 9.12 -1.06 4.83
N HIS A 98 9.83 -1.89 4.08
CA HIS A 98 11.27 -1.84 3.98
C HIS A 98 11.69 -2.16 2.54
N TRP A 99 12.85 -1.66 2.09
CA TRP A 99 13.36 -1.95 0.73
C TRP A 99 13.64 -3.44 0.51
N HIS A 100 13.99 -4.18 1.57
CA HIS A 100 14.05 -5.64 1.58
C HIS A 100 12.71 -6.38 1.36
N MET A 101 11.60 -5.67 1.23
CA MET A 101 10.33 -6.26 0.86
C MET A 101 10.13 -6.10 -0.65
N PRO A 102 10.63 -7.03 -1.49
CA PRO A 102 10.82 -6.78 -2.92
C PRO A 102 9.50 -6.46 -3.65
N HIS A 103 8.40 -7.10 -3.26
CA HIS A 103 7.11 -6.91 -3.92
C HIS A 103 6.56 -5.50 -3.69
N ILE A 104 6.57 -5.01 -2.45
CA ILE A 104 6.10 -3.65 -2.17
C ILE A 104 7.10 -2.61 -2.66
N TYR A 105 8.41 -2.85 -2.54
CA TYR A 105 9.43 -1.90 -2.97
C TYR A 105 9.51 -1.75 -4.49
N ARG A 106 9.19 -2.82 -5.24
CA ARG A 106 8.94 -2.73 -6.69
C ARG A 106 7.82 -1.75 -6.98
N GLU A 107 6.69 -1.86 -6.30
CA GLU A 107 5.53 -0.97 -6.49
C GLU A 107 5.87 0.48 -6.14
N VAL A 108 6.57 0.70 -5.02
CA VAL A 108 7.09 2.01 -4.62
C VAL A 108 7.94 2.64 -5.72
N SER A 109 8.88 1.89 -6.27
CA SER A 109 9.76 2.35 -7.35
C SER A 109 8.98 2.65 -8.64
N LEU A 110 8.01 1.79 -9.00
CA LEU A 110 7.18 1.97 -10.20
C LEU A 110 6.36 3.28 -10.15
N TYR A 111 5.93 3.70 -8.95
CA TYR A 111 5.17 4.92 -8.76
C TYR A 111 6.04 6.14 -8.42
N GLY A 112 7.37 6.01 -8.41
CA GLY A 112 8.28 7.10 -8.11
C GLY A 112 8.24 7.58 -6.66
N LEU A 113 7.82 6.72 -5.73
CA LEU A 113 7.60 7.06 -4.31
C LEU A 113 8.80 6.74 -3.41
N GLN A 114 9.93 6.30 -3.98
CA GLN A 114 11.13 5.90 -3.21
C GLN A 114 11.78 7.04 -2.43
N ASP A 115 11.46 8.30 -2.75
CA ASP A 115 12.02 9.49 -2.10
C ASP A 115 11.03 10.17 -1.13
N ASP A 116 9.79 9.66 -1.04
CA ASP A 116 8.69 10.27 -0.29
C ASP A 116 8.49 9.66 1.12
N TRP A 117 9.45 8.89 1.62
CA TRP A 117 9.33 8.17 2.89
C TRP A 117 9.59 9.08 4.09
N LEU A 118 8.70 8.99 5.08
CA LEU A 118 9.01 9.43 6.44
C LEU A 118 9.78 8.32 7.15
N VAL A 119 11.10 8.50 7.28
CA VAL A 119 11.94 7.57 8.02
C VAL A 119 11.66 7.73 9.52
N THR A 120 10.95 6.76 10.10
CA THR A 120 10.71 6.71 11.56
C THR A 120 11.93 6.24 12.36
N GLN A 121 13.01 5.82 11.69
CA GLN A 121 14.27 5.49 12.37
C GLN A 121 14.97 6.76 12.84
N GLN A 122 15.17 6.83 14.16
CA GLN A 122 15.95 7.89 14.79
C GLN A 122 17.41 7.43 14.81
N SER A 123 18.31 8.20 14.17
CA SER A 123 19.75 7.95 14.26
C SER A 123 20.18 7.94 15.73
N GLY A 124 20.89 6.89 16.15
CA GLY A 124 21.28 6.69 17.56
C GLY A 124 20.25 5.95 18.43
N SER A 125 19.20 5.37 17.85
CA SER A 125 18.37 4.38 18.56
C SER A 125 19.18 3.11 18.92
N LYS A 126 18.73 2.34 19.92
CA LYS A 126 19.47 1.16 20.42
C LYS A 126 19.80 0.12 19.35
N GLU A 127 19.09 0.11 18.22
CA GLU A 127 19.27 -0.82 17.10
C GLU A 127 19.36 -0.09 15.75
N ASP A 128 20.41 0.73 15.62
CA ASP A 128 20.76 1.46 14.39
C ASP A 128 21.78 0.66 13.54
N TYR A 129 21.46 -0.61 13.24
CA TYR A 129 22.29 -1.49 12.43
C TYR A 129 21.46 -2.62 11.78
N PHE A 130 21.87 -3.09 10.61
CA PHE A 130 21.34 -4.29 9.97
C PHE A 130 22.16 -5.52 10.36
N THR A 131 21.51 -6.64 10.67
CA THR A 131 22.21 -7.90 10.95
C THR A 131 22.10 -8.84 9.74
N LEU A 132 23.20 -9.04 9.02
CA LEU A 132 23.28 -10.10 8.03
C LEU A 132 23.63 -11.42 8.71
N THR A 133 22.68 -12.35 8.73
CA THR A 133 22.91 -13.72 9.21
C THR A 133 23.04 -14.67 8.03
N THR A 134 24.19 -15.32 7.93
CA THR A 134 24.47 -16.41 6.99
C THR A 134 24.58 -17.72 7.79
N PRO A 135 24.52 -18.90 7.15
CA PRO A 135 24.67 -20.17 7.85
C PRO A 135 25.95 -20.27 8.70
N ASN A 136 27.00 -19.53 8.35
CA ASN A 136 28.33 -19.63 8.96
C ASN A 136 28.76 -18.37 9.73
N ALA A 137 28.01 -17.27 9.67
CA ALA A 137 28.42 -16.00 10.27
C ALA A 137 27.24 -15.04 10.46
N GLN A 138 27.35 -14.19 11.47
CA GLN A 138 26.46 -13.05 11.71
C GLN A 138 27.29 -11.78 11.77
N ARG A 139 26.90 -10.75 11.01
CA ARG A 139 27.58 -9.45 10.98
C ARG A 139 26.57 -8.31 11.06
N ASN A 140 26.83 -7.36 11.95
CA ASN A 140 26.13 -6.08 11.98
C ASN A 140 26.75 -5.12 10.96
N MET A 141 25.91 -4.38 10.26
CA MET A 141 26.26 -3.45 9.19
C MET A 141 25.52 -2.13 9.40
N THR A 142 26.11 -1.02 8.95
CA THR A 142 25.38 0.24 8.89
C THR A 142 24.36 0.22 7.74
N HIS A 143 23.35 1.09 7.80
CA HIS A 143 22.36 1.21 6.72
C HIS A 143 22.98 1.64 5.39
N ASP A 144 24.01 2.50 5.40
CA ASP A 144 24.75 2.88 4.18
C ASP A 144 25.53 1.69 3.58
N GLU A 145 26.18 0.89 4.44
CA GLU A 145 26.89 -0.33 4.02
C GLU A 145 25.93 -1.39 3.46
N GLU A 146 24.69 -1.40 3.92
CA GLU A 146 23.64 -2.31 3.45
C GLU A 146 23.05 -1.82 2.12
N ALA A 147 22.58 -0.57 2.05
CA ALA A 147 22.00 0.02 0.85
C ALA A 147 22.95 -0.07 -0.37
N SER A 148 24.25 0.16 -0.16
CA SER A 148 25.27 0.07 -1.22
C SER A 148 25.45 -1.34 -1.81
N ARG A 149 24.99 -2.40 -1.13
CA ARG A 149 25.12 -3.79 -1.59
C ARG A 149 23.90 -4.31 -2.34
N TYR A 150 22.71 -3.84 -1.99
CA TYR A 150 21.45 -4.37 -2.54
C TYR A 150 20.95 -3.64 -3.80
N VAL A 151 21.44 -2.44 -4.11
CA VAL A 151 21.07 -1.69 -5.33
C VAL A 151 21.47 -2.44 -6.62
N TRP A 152 22.47 -3.32 -6.58
CA TRP A 152 22.93 -4.05 -7.78
C TRP A 152 22.25 -5.40 -8.00
N THR A 153 21.62 -6.01 -6.99
CA THR A 153 21.06 -7.36 -7.12
C THR A 153 19.62 -7.37 -7.65
N CYS A 154 18.92 -6.22 -7.65
CA CYS A 154 17.53 -6.15 -8.08
C CYS A 154 17.32 -5.70 -9.54
N VAL A 155 18.39 -5.30 -10.26
CA VAL A 155 18.29 -4.74 -11.63
C VAL A 155 18.77 -5.73 -12.72
N ALA A 156 19.35 -6.88 -12.37
CA ALA A 156 20.04 -7.73 -13.36
C ALA A 156 19.32 -9.02 -13.81
N ASP A 157 18.27 -9.53 -13.15
CA ASP A 157 17.76 -10.90 -13.42
C ASP A 157 16.23 -11.02 -13.63
N VAL A 158 15.56 -9.98 -14.13
CA VAL A 158 14.17 -10.10 -14.64
C VAL A 158 14.00 -9.31 -15.94
N LEU A 159 14.73 -9.69 -16.97
CA LEU A 159 14.38 -9.52 -18.39
C LEU A 159 14.92 -10.71 -19.20
#